data_AF-A0AA41HC54-F1
#
_entry.id   AF-A0AA41HC54-F1
#
_cell.length_a   1.000
_cell.length_b   1.000
_cell.length_c   1.000
_cell.angle_alpha   90.00
_cell.angle_beta   90.00
_cell.angle_gamma   90.00
#
_symmetry.space_group_name_H-M   'P 1'
#
loop_
_entity.id
_entity.type
_entity.pdbx_description
1 polymer ?
#
loop_
_entity_poly.entity_id
_entity_poly.type
_entity_poly.pdbx_seq_one_letter_code
_entity_poly.pdbx_strand_id
1 'polypeptide(L)'
;AIMLAHTLGNPYNLDVITALCKKHNLWLIEDCCDALGSTYHGRMVGTFGDIGTMSFYPAHHITMGEGGAVFTNNAELKMIAESFRDWGRDCYCAPGKDNTCGKRFCQCLGTLPMGYDHKYTYSHLGYNLKITDMQAA
;
A
#
# COMPACT_ATOMS: atom_id res chain seq x y z
N ALA A 1 13.75 -0.81 9.82
CA ALA A 1 12.28 -0.94 9.89
C ALA A 1 11.94 -2.02 10.91
N ILE A 2 10.71 -2.01 11.43
CA ILE A 2 10.10 -3.08 12.22
C ILE A 2 8.80 -3.45 11.51
N MET A 3 8.57 -4.75 11.30
CA MET A 3 7.32 -5.27 10.73
C MET A 3 6.81 -6.36 11.67
N LEU A 4 5.58 -6.21 12.16
CA LEU A 4 5.00 -7.07 13.17
C LEU A 4 3.51 -7.27 12.90
N ALA A 5 3.03 -8.48 13.18
CA ALA A 5 1.61 -8.80 13.11
C ALA A 5 0.93 -8.61 14.47
N HIS A 6 -0.31 -8.12 14.43
CA HIS A 6 -1.22 -8.19 15.58
C HIS A 6 -1.80 -9.61 15.67
N THR A 7 -0.97 -10.54 16.19
CA THR A 7 -1.20 -11.99 16.14
C THR A 7 -2.57 -12.38 16.66
N LEU A 8 -3.33 -13.11 15.82
CA LEU A 8 -4.69 -13.58 16.13
C LEU A 8 -5.64 -12.46 16.62
N GLY A 9 -5.46 -11.24 16.09
CA GLY A 9 -6.26 -10.07 16.42
C GLY A 9 -5.85 -9.36 17.70
N ASN A 10 -4.90 -9.90 18.47
CA ASN A 10 -4.43 -9.28 19.69
C ASN A 10 -3.36 -8.22 19.39
N PRO A 11 -3.58 -6.94 19.71
CA PRO A 11 -2.60 -5.92 19.44
C PRO A 11 -1.33 -6.13 20.29
N TYR A 12 -0.16 -6.14 19.64
CA TYR A 12 1.10 -6.04 20.38
C TYR A 12 1.20 -4.69 21.11
N ASN A 13 2.15 -4.55 22.03
CA ASN A 13 2.33 -3.32 22.79
C ASN A 13 2.82 -2.16 21.89
N LEU A 14 1.86 -1.42 21.35
CA LEU A 14 2.10 -0.33 20.41
C LEU A 14 2.82 0.86 21.06
N ASP A 15 2.63 1.11 22.35
CA ASP A 15 3.36 2.17 23.06
C ASP A 15 4.88 1.91 23.02
N VAL A 16 5.28 0.66 23.29
CA VAL A 16 6.70 0.25 23.27
C VAL A 16 7.26 0.25 21.84
N ILE A 17 6.55 -0.36 20.89
CA ILE A 17 7.05 -0.51 19.52
C ILE A 17 7.12 0.84 18.80
N THR A 18 6.12 1.70 18.94
CA THR A 18 6.16 3.03 18.30
C THR A 18 7.24 3.93 18.93
N ALA A 19 7.45 3.86 20.24
CA ALA A 19 8.55 4.58 20.90
C ALA A 19 9.93 4.09 20.40
N LEU A 20 10.10 2.78 20.22
CA LEU A 20 11.32 2.21 19.66
C LEU A 20 11.57 2.67 18.22
N CYS A 21 10.54 2.64 17.37
CA CYS A 21 10.63 3.10 15.99
C CYS A 21 11.02 4.58 15.90
N LYS A 22 10.39 5.43 16.71
CA LYS A 22 10.72 6.87 16.80
C LYS A 22 12.15 7.10 17.27
N LYS A 23 12.59 6.40 18.32
CA LYS A 23 13.94 6.54 18.88
C LYS A 23 15.04 6.21 17.86
N HIS A 24 14.81 5.22 17.01
CA HIS A 24 15.80 4.72 16.06
C HIS A 24 15.54 5.13 14.62
N ASN A 25 14.58 6.03 14.38
CA ASN A 25 14.15 6.46 13.05
C ASN A 25 13.86 5.27 12.10
N LEU A 26 13.09 4.30 12.59
CA LEU A 26 12.73 3.10 11.85
C LEU A 26 11.29 3.23 11.33
N TRP A 27 11.07 2.82 10.08
CA TRP A 27 9.74 2.53 9.56
C TRP A 27 9.03 1.44 10.36
N LEU A 28 7.72 1.58 10.56
CA LEU A 28 6.85 0.58 11.17
C LEU A 28 5.82 0.10 10.14
N ILE A 29 5.76 -1.21 9.93
CA ILE A 29 4.72 -1.87 9.14
C ILE A 29 3.85 -2.70 10.09
N GLU A 30 2.56 -2.39 10.12
CA GLU A 30 1.56 -3.13 10.88
C GLU A 30 0.92 -4.19 9.98
N ASP A 31 1.19 -5.46 10.28
CA ASP A 31 0.42 -6.56 9.69
C ASP A 31 -0.86 -6.77 10.50
N CYS A 32 -1.98 -6.34 9.90
CA CYS A 32 -3.32 -6.41 10.47
C CYS A 32 -4.19 -7.46 9.77
N CYS A 33 -3.60 -8.44 9.07
CA CYS A 33 -4.38 -9.49 8.40
C CYS A 33 -5.38 -10.15 9.35
N ASP A 34 -4.95 -10.50 10.56
CA ASP A 34 -5.79 -11.10 11.60
C ASP A 34 -6.43 -10.09 12.56
N ALA A 35 -6.42 -8.78 12.29
CA ALA A 35 -6.76 -7.76 13.29
C ALA A 35 -7.68 -6.64 12.78
N LEU A 36 -8.46 -6.91 11.73
CA LEU A 36 -9.48 -5.97 11.27
C LEU A 36 -10.52 -5.72 12.38
N GLY A 37 -10.61 -4.48 12.83
CA GLY A 37 -11.52 -4.06 13.90
C GLY A 37 -10.89 -3.99 15.29
N SER A 38 -9.67 -4.51 15.47
CA SER A 38 -8.95 -4.38 16.74
C SER A 38 -8.54 -2.93 17.01
N THR A 39 -8.56 -2.54 18.29
CA THR A 39 -8.16 -1.21 18.73
C THR A 39 -7.12 -1.28 19.83
N TYR A 40 -6.28 -0.24 19.92
CA TYR A 40 -5.34 -0.02 21.01
C TYR A 40 -5.54 1.41 21.52
N HIS A 41 -5.85 1.55 22.82
CA HIS A 41 -6.28 2.82 23.43
C HIS A 41 -7.37 3.56 22.62
N GLY A 42 -8.34 2.81 22.07
CA GLY A 42 -9.45 3.35 21.28
C GLY A 42 -9.11 3.76 19.84
N ARG A 43 -7.84 3.65 19.41
CA ARG A 43 -7.42 3.88 18.02
C ARG A 43 -7.31 2.56 17.27
N MET A 44 -7.79 2.51 16.04
CA MET A 44 -7.73 1.32 15.17
C MET A 44 -6.28 0.90 14.90
N VAL A 45 -5.98 -0.39 15.03
CA VAL A 45 -4.66 -0.92 14.64
C VAL A 45 -4.45 -0.81 13.12
N GLY A 46 -3.19 -0.79 12.69
CA GLY A 46 -2.82 -0.49 11.30
C GLY A 46 -2.70 1.00 11.00
N THR A 47 -3.06 1.86 11.96
CA THR A 47 -2.97 3.32 11.81
C THR A 47 -1.83 3.94 12.60
N PHE A 48 -1.06 3.17 13.36
CA PHE A 48 0.05 3.63 14.22
C PHE A 48 1.38 3.70 13.48
N GLY A 49 1.61 2.76 12.56
CA GLY A 49 2.77 2.69 11.69
C GLY A 49 2.62 3.49 10.41
N ASP A 50 3.57 3.29 9.51
CA ASP A 50 3.66 4.00 8.24
C ASP A 50 2.84 3.31 7.15
N ILE A 51 2.74 1.98 7.21
CA ILE A 51 1.94 1.15 6.32
C ILE A 51 1.22 0.08 7.14
N GLY A 52 -0.05 -0.15 6.86
CA GLY A 52 -0.83 -1.27 7.36
C GLY A 52 -1.20 -2.25 6.24
N THR A 53 -1.36 -3.53 6.58
CA THR A 53 -1.83 -4.58 5.65
C THR A 53 -3.03 -5.33 6.20
N MET A 54 -3.92 -5.77 5.31
CA MET A 54 -5.08 -6.61 5.63
C MET A 54 -5.19 -7.76 4.64
N SER A 55 -5.81 -8.85 5.10
CA SER A 55 -6.11 -10.04 4.30
C SER A 55 -7.62 -10.26 4.25
N PHE A 56 -8.07 -10.71 3.09
CA PHE A 56 -9.47 -11.06 2.80
C PHE A 56 -9.60 -12.52 2.34
N TYR A 57 -8.70 -13.39 2.82
CA TYR A 57 -8.83 -14.84 2.65
C TYR A 57 -9.92 -15.40 3.61
N PRO A 58 -10.67 -16.46 3.25
CA PRO A 58 -11.84 -16.98 3.99
C PRO A 58 -11.73 -17.13 5.51
N ALA A 59 -10.54 -17.37 6.05
CA ALA A 59 -10.34 -17.50 7.50
C ALA A 59 -10.35 -16.17 8.27
N HIS A 60 -10.26 -15.02 7.58
CA HIS A 60 -10.16 -13.70 8.19
C HIS A 60 -11.54 -13.06 8.42
N HIS A 61 -11.55 -11.86 9.02
CA HIS A 61 -12.74 -11.14 9.48
C HIS A 61 -13.80 -10.90 8.40
N ILE A 62 -13.37 -10.66 7.16
CA ILE A 62 -14.20 -10.56 5.96
C ILE A 62 -13.45 -11.26 4.81
N THR A 63 -14.17 -11.65 3.76
CA THR A 63 -13.58 -12.42 2.65
C THR A 63 -13.97 -11.91 1.28
N MET A 64 -13.03 -12.04 0.35
CA MET A 64 -13.20 -11.87 -1.09
C MET A 64 -12.88 -13.19 -1.84
N GLY A 65 -12.81 -14.31 -1.11
CA GLY A 65 -12.22 -15.58 -1.58
C GLY A 65 -10.69 -15.53 -1.57
N GLU A 66 -10.11 -14.56 -2.28
CA GLU A 66 -8.71 -14.18 -2.19
C GLU A 66 -8.65 -12.65 -2.26
N GLY A 67 -7.77 -12.02 -1.47
CA GLY A 67 -7.65 -10.56 -1.51
C GLY A 67 -6.86 -10.01 -0.34
N GLY A 68 -6.51 -8.74 -0.45
CA GLY A 68 -5.85 -8.00 0.60
C GLY A 68 -5.79 -6.52 0.27
N ALA A 69 -5.36 -5.74 1.25
CA ALA A 69 -5.20 -4.30 1.11
C ALA A 69 -3.90 -3.85 1.76
N VAL A 70 -3.30 -2.83 1.15
CA VAL A 70 -2.24 -2.01 1.75
C VAL A 70 -2.84 -0.63 1.95
N PHE A 71 -2.71 -0.07 3.16
CA PHE A 71 -3.23 1.23 3.50
C PHE A 71 -2.20 2.07 4.24
N THR A 72 -2.24 3.38 4.05
CA THR A 72 -1.30 4.34 4.64
C THR A 72 -1.95 5.74 4.63
N ASN A 73 -1.53 6.60 5.56
CA ASN A 73 -1.87 8.02 5.55
C ASN A 73 -0.81 8.87 4.83
N ASN A 74 0.28 8.27 4.34
CA ASN A 74 1.32 8.98 3.62
C ASN A 74 1.05 8.91 2.10
N ALA A 75 0.82 10.07 1.49
CA ALA A 75 0.50 10.18 0.06
C ALA A 75 1.65 9.69 -0.84
N GLU A 76 2.90 9.88 -0.43
CA GLU A 76 4.07 9.40 -1.17
C GLU A 76 4.15 7.87 -1.15
N LEU A 77 4.01 7.26 0.04
CA LEU A 77 4.00 5.79 0.17
C LEU A 77 2.82 5.17 -0.59
N LYS A 78 1.65 5.83 -0.59
CA LYS A 78 0.49 5.41 -1.39
C LYS A 78 0.82 5.36 -2.89
N MET A 79 1.46 6.42 -3.41
CA MET A 79 1.86 6.49 -4.82
C MET A 79 2.89 5.44 -5.20
N ILE A 80 3.87 5.19 -4.31
CA ILE A 80 4.87 4.14 -4.49
C ILE A 80 4.20 2.76 -4.50
N ALA A 81 3.31 2.48 -3.54
CA ALA A 81 2.59 1.21 -3.48
C ALA A 81 1.72 0.97 -4.74
N GLU A 82 1.03 2.01 -5.24
CA GLU A 82 0.29 1.93 -6.50
C GLU A 82 1.20 1.63 -7.70
N SER A 83 2.38 2.26 -7.77
CA SER A 83 3.36 1.98 -8.82
C SER A 83 3.86 0.53 -8.77
N PHE A 84 4.30 0.04 -7.60
CA PHE A 84 4.73 -1.35 -7.43
C PHE A 84 3.62 -2.37 -7.76
N ARG A 85 2.35 -2.07 -7.46
CA ARG A 85 1.19 -2.91 -7.81
C ARG A 85 0.90 -2.91 -9.32
N ASP A 86 1.12 -1.79 -10.00
CA ASP A 86 0.72 -1.54 -11.39
C ASP A 86 1.91 -1.55 -12.36
N TRP A 87 2.59 -2.69 -12.46
CA TRP A 87 3.74 -2.97 -13.33
C TRP A 87 4.99 -2.14 -13.05
N GLY A 88 5.03 -1.38 -11.95
CA GLY A 88 6.10 -0.42 -11.69
C GLY A 88 5.99 0.85 -12.53
N ARG A 89 4.83 1.10 -13.15
CA ARG A 89 4.62 2.26 -14.01
C ARG A 89 4.63 3.56 -13.20
N ASP A 90 5.18 4.63 -13.77
CA ASP A 90 5.26 5.95 -13.14
C ASP A 90 3.90 6.68 -13.15
N CYS A 91 3.04 6.34 -14.11
CA CYS A 91 1.73 6.95 -14.29
C CYS A 91 0.68 6.39 -13.32
N TYR A 92 0.02 7.28 -12.58
CA TYR A 92 -1.04 6.94 -11.62
C TYR A 92 -2.47 7.06 -12.19
N CYS A 93 -2.62 7.13 -13.51
CA CYS A 93 -3.95 7.16 -14.13
C CYS A 93 -4.73 5.88 -13.82
N ALA A 94 -5.96 6.04 -13.34
CA ALA A 94 -6.87 4.92 -13.08
C ALA A 94 -7.17 4.13 -14.38
N PRO A 95 -7.54 2.83 -14.28
CA PRO A 95 -8.00 2.05 -15.43
C PRO A 95 -9.12 2.78 -16.19
N GLY A 96 -9.04 2.78 -17.53
CA GLY A 96 -10.00 3.49 -18.39
C GLY A 96 -9.91 5.03 -18.35
N LYS A 97 -8.94 5.61 -17.62
CA LYS A 97 -8.67 7.06 -17.63
C LYS A 97 -7.33 7.36 -18.31
N ASP A 98 -7.30 8.52 -18.97
CA ASP A 98 -6.15 9.03 -19.69
C ASP A 98 -5.73 10.40 -19.13
N ASN A 99 -4.42 10.60 -19.05
CA ASN A 99 -3.79 11.88 -18.70
C ASN A 99 -4.23 12.51 -17.36
N THR A 100 -4.72 11.72 -16.40
CA THR A 100 -4.95 12.17 -15.01
C THR A 100 -3.65 12.69 -14.35
N CYS A 101 -2.49 12.19 -14.80
CA CYS A 101 -1.19 12.69 -14.38
C CYS A 101 -0.83 14.09 -14.94
N GLY A 102 -1.58 14.59 -15.93
CA GLY A 102 -1.29 15.83 -16.65
C GLY A 102 0.01 15.81 -17.46
N LYS A 103 0.66 14.65 -17.55
CA LYS A 103 2.06 14.51 -17.97
C LYS A 103 2.29 13.50 -19.10
N ARG A 104 1.22 13.03 -19.75
CA ARG A 104 1.28 11.85 -20.63
C ARG A 104 2.34 11.90 -21.73
N PHE A 105 2.51 13.06 -22.38
CA PHE A 105 3.43 13.21 -23.53
C PHE A 105 4.33 14.46 -23.41
N CYS A 106 4.51 15.02 -22.21
CA CYS A 106 5.25 16.28 -22.03
C CYS A 106 6.51 16.13 -21.20
N GLN A 107 7.00 14.89 -21.02
CA GLN A 107 8.18 14.59 -20.22
C GLN A 107 9.30 13.99 -21.05
N CYS A 108 10.53 14.19 -20.58
CA CYS A 108 11.72 13.47 -20.99
C CYS A 108 12.28 12.81 -19.72
N LEU A 109 12.17 11.49 -19.62
CA LEU A 109 12.52 10.73 -18.41
C LEU A 109 13.70 9.81 -18.70
N GLY A 110 14.80 9.98 -17.97
CA GLY A 110 16.03 9.22 -18.19
C GLY A 110 16.58 9.40 -19.61
N THR A 111 16.75 8.30 -20.33
CA THR A 111 17.20 8.29 -21.73
C THR A 111 16.07 8.05 -22.73
N LEU A 112 14.81 8.11 -22.29
CA LEU A 112 13.65 7.95 -23.17
C LEU A 112 13.48 9.20 -24.05
N PRO A 113 12.93 9.07 -25.27
CA PRO A 113 12.70 10.23 -26.13
C PRO A 113 11.66 11.18 -25.52
N MET A 114 11.78 12.47 -25.85
CA MET A 114 10.81 13.49 -25.42
C MET A 114 9.40 13.10 -25.90
N GLY A 115 8.44 13.13 -24.98
CA GLY A 115 7.05 12.81 -25.28
C GLY A 115 6.73 11.32 -25.37
N TYR A 116 7.61 10.45 -24.87
CA TYR A 116 7.28 9.04 -24.67
C TYR A 116 6.05 8.88 -23.76
N ASP A 117 5.14 7.94 -24.07
CA ASP A 117 3.90 7.78 -23.31
C ASP A 117 4.20 7.44 -21.85
N HIS A 118 3.74 8.29 -20.95
CA HIS A 118 3.91 8.11 -19.51
C HIS A 118 3.30 6.79 -19.02
N LYS A 119 2.28 6.24 -19.70
CA LYS A 119 1.72 4.90 -19.39
C LYS A 119 2.72 3.76 -19.57
N TYR A 120 3.75 3.96 -20.39
CA TYR A 120 4.81 2.99 -20.68
C TYR A 120 6.16 3.41 -20.10
N THR A 121 6.17 4.36 -19.17
CA THR A 121 7.36 4.68 -18.39
C THR A 121 7.29 3.98 -17.04
N TYR A 122 8.37 3.31 -16.65
CA TYR A 122 8.44 2.50 -15.43
C TYR A 122 9.51 3.07 -14.51
N SER A 123 9.10 3.53 -13.32
CA SER A 123 9.99 4.11 -12.31
C SER A 123 10.37 3.13 -11.21
N HIS A 124 9.66 2.01 -11.09
CA HIS A 124 9.93 0.96 -10.11
C HIS A 124 9.99 -0.42 -10.76
N LEU A 125 10.67 -1.36 -10.09
CA LEU A 125 10.59 -2.78 -10.42
C LEU A 125 9.34 -3.38 -9.79
N GLY A 126 8.20 -3.23 -10.46
CA GLY A 126 6.90 -3.62 -9.93
C GLY A 126 6.42 -5.01 -10.33
N TYR A 127 5.14 -5.25 -10.02
CA TYR A 127 4.39 -6.49 -10.19
C TYR A 127 3.04 -6.21 -10.87
N ASN A 128 2.17 -7.21 -11.02
CA ASN A 128 0.77 -7.00 -11.36
C ASN A 128 -0.11 -7.71 -10.32
N LEU A 129 -0.40 -7.01 -9.21
CA LEU A 129 -1.08 -7.56 -8.04
C LEU A 129 -2.46 -6.94 -7.82
N LYS A 130 -3.15 -6.59 -8.91
CA LYS A 130 -4.54 -6.11 -8.85
C LYS A 130 -5.50 -7.29 -8.70
N ILE A 131 -6.57 -7.05 -7.94
CA ILE A 131 -7.74 -7.94 -7.88
C ILE A 131 -8.71 -7.66 -9.04
N THR A 132 -9.70 -8.54 -9.20
CA THR A 132 -10.85 -8.33 -10.09
C THR A 132 -11.95 -7.55 -9.38
N ASP A 133 -12.85 -6.93 -10.15
CA ASP A 133 -14.00 -6.20 -9.60
C ASP A 133 -14.98 -7.14 -8.88
N MET A 134 -15.03 -8.42 -9.26
CA MET A 134 -15.83 -9.45 -8.58
C MET A 134 -15.35 -9.73 -7.15
N GLN A 135 -14.06 -9.53 -6.88
CA GLN A 135 -13.53 -9.63 -5.52
C GLN A 135 -13.88 -8.37 -4.71
N ALA A 136 -14.05 -7.22 -5.36
CA ALA A 136 -14.35 -5.95 -4.70
C ALA A 136 -15.86 -5.73 -4.41
N ALA A 137 -16.74 -6.40 -5.16
CA ALA A 137 -18.21 -6.27 -5.09
C ALA A 137 -18.81 -6.93 -3.84
#